data_AF-A0A372FC13-F1
#
_entry.id   AF-A0A372FC13-F1
#
_cell.length_a   1.000
_cell.length_b   1.000
_cell.length_c   1.000
_cell.angle_alpha   90.00
_cell.angle_beta   90.00
_cell.angle_gamma   90.00
#
_symmetry.space_group_name_H-M   'P 1'
#
loop_
_entity.id
_entity.type
_entity.pdbx_description
1 polymer ?
#
loop_
_entity_poly.entity_id
_entity_poly.type
_entity_poly.pdbx_seq_one_letter_code
_entity_poly.pdbx_strand_id
1 'polypeptide(L)'
;MSKHLFNKLLIKSVCFTAGMLLIWIGLNSFLSANIWDGMTISKSALTVEYCEFNNLTQFFHQRINTYSNLSYFFFGILLIQIAREDYKNQNKKLLNRMEQFPLLSALTGLCFIYLSFGSAFFHASLTYIGQRVDMNGTYGVSITLLSIGIYQIFHKIHLSDTAKYIWIGSLVVFIIAFFKIALLISSSILLPAMILSLTIMNVINYFQFRKERSILLAILSFVLIIVAIKIRTLDVQKIDCNPYSWYQGHALWHFLTALSSFCSYAFFRFNKS
;
A
#
# COMPACT_ATOMS: atom_id res chain seq x y z
N MET A 1 6.81 -18.28 11.65
CA MET A 1 8.01 -18.01 10.81
C MET A 1 9.20 -17.70 11.71
N SER A 2 10.40 -18.24 11.43
CA SER A 2 11.58 -17.96 12.26
C SER A 2 12.17 -16.57 11.98
N LYS A 3 12.81 -15.96 12.98
CA LYS A 3 13.49 -14.65 12.85
C LYS A 3 14.54 -14.65 11.73
N HIS A 4 15.31 -15.73 11.62
CA HIS A 4 16.31 -15.88 10.56
C HIS A 4 15.69 -15.89 9.15
N LEU A 5 14.59 -16.64 8.96
CA LEU A 5 13.89 -16.65 7.67
C LEU A 5 13.32 -15.26 7.35
N PHE A 6 12.68 -14.59 8.32
CA PHE A 6 12.15 -13.25 8.12
C PHE A 6 13.23 -12.24 7.72
N ASN A 7 14.39 -12.26 8.40
CA ASN A 7 15.53 -11.42 8.05
C ASN A 7 16.03 -11.68 6.61
N LYS A 8 16.05 -12.94 6.17
CA LYS A 8 16.39 -13.30 4.79
C LYS A 8 15.40 -12.71 3.79
N LEU A 9 14.09 -12.71 4.10
CA LEU A 9 13.07 -12.10 3.25
C LEU A 9 13.24 -10.58 3.17
N LEU A 10 13.54 -9.93 4.31
CA LEU A 10 13.82 -8.49 4.37
C LEU A 10 15.01 -8.11 3.48
N ILE A 11 16.14 -8.81 3.61
CA ILE A 11 17.35 -8.56 2.79
C ILE A 11 17.01 -8.69 1.30
N LYS A 12 16.27 -9.74 0.91
CA LYS A 12 15.84 -9.91 -0.48
C LYS A 12 14.95 -8.76 -0.96
N SER A 13 13.99 -8.32 -0.14
CA SER A 13 13.15 -7.17 -0.48
C SER A 13 13.99 -5.91 -0.67
N VAL A 14 14.99 -5.65 0.19
CA VAL A 14 15.93 -4.54 0.02
C VAL A 14 16.68 -4.65 -1.32
N CYS A 15 17.20 -5.82 -1.67
CA CYS A 15 17.89 -6.02 -2.96
C CYS A 15 16.97 -5.75 -4.16
N PHE A 16 15.73 -6.24 -4.14
CA PHE A 16 14.75 -5.96 -5.21
C PHE A 16 14.42 -4.47 -5.29
N THR A 17 14.19 -3.81 -4.16
CA THR A 17 13.92 -2.37 -4.13
C THR A 17 15.11 -1.54 -4.60
N ALA A 18 16.33 -1.92 -4.23
CA ALA A 18 17.55 -1.28 -4.73
C ALA A 18 17.70 -1.45 -6.26
N GLY A 19 17.41 -2.63 -6.78
CA GLY A 19 17.36 -2.86 -8.23
C GLY A 19 16.32 -1.97 -8.92
N MET A 20 15.12 -1.86 -8.35
CA MET A 20 14.07 -0.98 -8.89
C MET A 20 14.45 0.50 -8.83
N LEU A 21 15.12 0.93 -7.75
CA LEU A 21 15.66 2.29 -7.64
C LEU A 21 16.63 2.60 -8.79
N LEU A 22 17.56 1.68 -9.09
CA LEU A 22 18.50 1.86 -10.20
C LEU A 22 17.78 1.95 -11.54
N ILE A 23 16.73 1.14 -11.75
CA ILE A 23 15.88 1.23 -12.95
C ILE A 23 15.22 2.61 -13.04
N TRP A 24 14.61 3.11 -11.95
CA TRP A 24 13.94 4.41 -11.96
C TRP A 24 14.90 5.58 -12.14
N ILE A 25 16.10 5.51 -11.56
CA ILE A 25 17.18 6.47 -11.81
C ILE A 25 17.55 6.45 -13.30
N GLY A 26 17.71 5.26 -13.90
CA GLY A 26 17.96 5.11 -15.32
C GLY A 26 16.86 5.76 -16.17
N LEU A 27 15.60 5.41 -15.92
CA LEU A 27 14.45 5.99 -16.63
C LEU A 27 14.45 7.52 -16.56
N ASN A 28 14.63 8.09 -15.37
CA ASN A 28 14.63 9.54 -15.19
C ASN A 28 15.87 10.25 -15.78
N SER A 29 16.95 9.50 -16.06
CA SER A 29 18.16 10.06 -16.66
C SER A 29 18.13 10.00 -18.19
N PHE A 30 17.48 9.00 -18.77
CA PHE A 30 17.46 8.77 -20.22
C PHE A 30 16.18 9.22 -20.92
N LEU A 31 15.07 9.34 -20.18
CA LEU A 31 13.80 9.77 -20.74
C LEU A 31 13.53 11.25 -20.44
N SER A 32 12.77 11.90 -21.32
CA SER A 32 12.34 13.30 -21.18
C SER A 32 10.85 13.41 -20.87
N ALA A 33 10.39 14.61 -20.51
CA ALA A 33 8.98 14.88 -20.25
C ALA A 33 8.05 14.60 -21.44
N ASN A 34 8.55 14.68 -22.68
CA ASN A 34 7.77 14.47 -23.91
C ASN A 34 7.02 13.11 -23.97
N ILE A 35 7.41 12.12 -23.15
CA ILE A 35 6.67 10.85 -23.05
C ILE A 35 5.24 11.04 -22.54
N TRP A 36 5.00 12.13 -21.80
CA TRP A 36 3.69 12.48 -21.26
C TRP A 36 2.86 13.36 -22.21
N ASP A 37 3.39 13.74 -23.38
CA ASP A 37 2.71 14.61 -24.33
C ASP A 37 1.38 14.00 -24.78
N GLY A 38 0.35 14.86 -24.89
CA GLY A 38 -1.00 14.45 -25.27
C GLY A 38 -1.84 13.82 -24.13
N MET A 39 -1.25 13.57 -22.96
CA MET A 39 -2.01 13.09 -21.81
C MET A 39 -2.75 14.24 -21.11
N THR A 40 -3.97 13.98 -20.64
CA THR A 40 -4.76 14.97 -19.89
C THR A 40 -4.16 15.23 -18.52
N ILE A 41 -3.91 16.50 -18.19
CA ILE A 41 -3.38 16.93 -16.89
C ILE A 41 -4.41 16.68 -15.78
N SER A 42 -3.95 16.20 -14.63
CA SER A 42 -4.83 15.99 -13.46
C SER A 42 -5.24 17.29 -12.78
N LYS A 43 -6.37 17.26 -12.06
CA LYS A 43 -6.80 18.41 -11.23
C LYS A 43 -5.73 18.78 -10.19
N SER A 44 -5.12 17.77 -9.56
CA SER A 44 -4.06 17.96 -8.56
C SER A 44 -2.84 18.69 -9.12
N ALA A 45 -2.50 18.45 -10.38
CA ALA A 45 -1.42 19.15 -11.05
C ALA A 45 -1.78 20.61 -11.38
N LEU A 46 -3.01 20.86 -11.85
CA LEU A 46 -3.51 22.21 -12.13
C LEU A 46 -3.54 23.10 -10.88
N THR A 47 -3.82 22.52 -9.72
CA THR A 47 -3.87 23.25 -8.44
C THR A 47 -2.56 23.19 -7.66
N VAL A 48 -1.52 22.51 -8.18
CA VAL A 48 -0.26 22.24 -7.49
C VAL A 48 -0.52 21.71 -6.07
N GLU A 49 -1.23 20.57 -5.97
CA GLU A 49 -1.73 20.04 -4.69
C GLU A 49 -0.61 19.81 -3.68
N TYR A 50 0.52 19.24 -4.10
CA TYR A 50 1.64 18.90 -3.21
C TYR A 50 2.77 19.93 -3.22
N CYS A 51 3.52 20.01 -2.14
CA CYS A 51 4.57 21.02 -1.96
C CYS A 51 5.67 20.91 -3.04
N GLU A 52 6.05 19.69 -3.40
CA GLU A 52 7.14 19.43 -4.35
C GLU A 52 6.94 20.17 -5.69
N PHE A 53 8.00 20.82 -6.16
CA PHE A 53 8.02 21.52 -7.44
C PHE A 53 7.69 20.57 -8.60
N ASN A 54 6.74 20.99 -9.46
CA ASN A 54 6.40 20.27 -10.68
C ASN A 54 7.39 20.61 -11.80
N ASN A 55 8.45 19.81 -11.96
CA ASN A 55 9.42 19.99 -13.02
C ASN A 55 8.96 19.35 -14.34
N LEU A 56 8.14 20.08 -15.10
CA LEU A 56 7.54 19.62 -16.37
C LEU A 56 8.55 19.40 -17.51
N THR A 57 9.85 19.67 -17.31
CA THR A 57 10.89 19.43 -18.32
C THR A 57 11.55 18.06 -18.16
N GLN A 58 11.24 17.33 -17.09
CA GLN A 58 11.89 16.07 -16.75
C GLN A 58 10.90 14.91 -16.78
N PHE A 59 11.42 13.69 -16.95
CA PHE A 59 10.57 12.51 -16.95
C PHE A 59 9.79 12.33 -15.63
N PHE A 60 10.44 12.54 -14.47
CA PHE A 60 9.73 12.63 -13.20
C PHE A 60 9.44 14.08 -12.85
N HIS A 61 8.19 14.49 -13.07
CA HIS A 61 7.74 15.84 -12.71
C HIS A 61 7.88 16.12 -11.21
N GLN A 62 7.64 15.12 -10.35
CA GLN A 62 7.88 15.18 -8.90
C GLN A 62 8.78 14.00 -8.47
N ARG A 63 10.09 14.24 -8.42
CA ARG A 63 11.12 13.20 -8.19
C ARG A 63 10.97 12.53 -6.83
N ILE A 64 10.89 13.29 -5.74
CA ILE A 64 10.91 12.76 -4.37
C ILE A 64 9.61 12.01 -4.08
N ASN A 65 8.47 12.54 -4.51
CA ASN A 65 7.18 11.84 -4.45
C ASN A 65 7.17 10.60 -5.35
N THR A 66 7.84 10.61 -6.50
CA THR A 66 7.98 9.41 -7.34
C THR A 66 8.83 8.34 -6.63
N TYR A 67 10.06 8.65 -6.20
CA TYR A 67 10.95 7.65 -5.58
C TYR A 67 10.45 7.11 -4.24
N SER A 68 9.76 7.92 -3.44
CA SER A 68 9.22 7.48 -2.15
C SER A 68 8.21 6.34 -2.28
N ASN A 69 7.59 6.16 -3.44
CA ASN A 69 6.71 5.02 -3.72
C ASN A 69 7.41 3.65 -3.72
N LEU A 70 8.75 3.62 -3.71
CA LEU A 70 9.53 2.40 -3.47
C LEU A 70 9.27 1.79 -2.09
N SER A 71 8.74 2.56 -1.14
CA SER A 71 8.27 2.02 0.15
C SER A 71 7.19 0.96 -0.07
N TYR A 72 6.20 1.23 -0.93
CA TYR A 72 5.15 0.28 -1.26
C TYR A 72 5.70 -0.93 -2.01
N PHE A 73 6.64 -0.71 -2.94
CA PHE A 73 7.30 -1.81 -3.65
C PHE A 73 8.02 -2.76 -2.69
N PHE A 74 8.79 -2.21 -1.74
CA PHE A 74 9.48 -2.98 -0.72
C PHE A 74 8.53 -3.88 0.08
N PHE A 75 7.44 -3.31 0.61
CA PHE A 75 6.47 -4.08 1.37
C PHE A 75 5.69 -5.05 0.49
N GLY A 76 5.37 -4.69 -0.75
CA GLY A 76 4.73 -5.58 -1.72
C GLY A 76 5.55 -6.83 -2.00
N ILE A 77 6.85 -6.68 -2.27
CA ILE A 77 7.79 -7.80 -2.45
C ILE A 77 7.92 -8.63 -1.17
N LEU A 78 7.97 -7.99 0.00
CA LEU A 78 8.01 -8.69 1.28
C LEU A 78 6.76 -9.57 1.47
N LEU A 79 5.57 -9.04 1.19
CA LEU A 79 4.31 -9.75 1.33
C LEU A 79 4.17 -10.93 0.36
N ILE A 80 4.59 -10.77 -0.89
CA ILE A 80 4.62 -11.87 -1.88
C ILE A 80 5.58 -12.98 -1.41
N GLN A 81 6.74 -12.61 -0.88
CA GLN A 81 7.68 -13.60 -0.34
C GLN A 81 7.12 -14.33 0.88
N ILE A 82 6.44 -13.63 1.80
CA ILE A 82 5.74 -14.23 2.94
C ILE A 82 4.67 -15.22 2.44
N ALA A 83 3.83 -14.79 1.50
CA ALA A 83 2.79 -15.63 0.90
C ALA A 83 3.37 -16.90 0.25
N ARG A 84 4.51 -16.78 -0.45
CA ARG A 84 5.20 -17.92 -1.06
C ARG A 84 5.69 -18.91 0.00
N GLU A 85 6.24 -18.45 1.12
CA GLU A 85 6.68 -19.36 2.17
C GLU A 85 5.51 -19.98 2.92
N ASP A 86 4.41 -19.25 3.11
CA ASP A 86 3.19 -19.81 3.68
C ASP A 86 2.61 -20.91 2.79
N TYR A 87 2.58 -20.68 1.47
CA TYR A 87 2.17 -21.68 0.48
C TYR A 87 3.02 -22.96 0.53
N LYS A 88 4.36 -22.83 0.56
CA LYS A 88 5.24 -24.01 0.67
C LYS A 88 5.08 -24.78 1.98
N ASN A 89 4.62 -24.13 3.04
CA ASN A 89 4.51 -24.69 4.37
C ASN A 89 3.08 -25.14 4.73
N GLN A 90 2.14 -25.15 3.77
CA GLN A 90 0.71 -25.44 4.00
C GLN A 90 0.42 -26.75 4.73
N ASN A 91 1.30 -27.76 4.60
CA ASN A 91 1.11 -29.08 5.21
C ASN A 91 1.52 -29.17 6.70
N LYS A 92 1.95 -28.05 7.32
CA LYS A 92 2.35 -28.04 8.74
C LYS A 92 1.13 -27.91 9.66
N LYS A 93 1.12 -28.67 10.77
CA LYS A 93 -0.03 -28.78 11.70
C LYS A 93 -0.39 -27.51 12.50
N LEU A 94 0.46 -26.49 12.55
CA LEU A 94 0.27 -25.31 13.41
C LEU A 94 0.41 -24.02 12.61
N LEU A 95 -0.49 -23.82 11.66
CA LEU A 95 -0.59 -22.59 10.87
C LEU A 95 -1.70 -21.71 11.41
N ASN A 96 -1.42 -20.41 11.53
CA ASN A 96 -2.47 -19.44 11.81
C ASN A 96 -3.37 -19.24 10.57
N ARG A 97 -4.51 -18.59 10.77
CA ARG A 97 -5.54 -18.44 9.73
C ARG A 97 -5.05 -17.72 8.46
N MET A 98 -4.15 -16.74 8.59
CA MET A 98 -3.53 -16.10 7.41
C MET A 98 -2.55 -17.03 6.69
N GLU A 99 -1.78 -17.83 7.43
CA GLU A 99 -0.86 -18.82 6.86
C GLU A 99 -1.60 -19.89 6.05
N GLN A 100 -2.83 -20.23 6.43
CA GLN A 100 -3.70 -21.16 5.72
C GLN A 100 -4.36 -20.57 4.46
N PHE A 101 -4.25 -19.25 4.25
CA PHE A 101 -4.80 -18.54 3.09
C PHE A 101 -3.78 -17.58 2.47
N PRO A 102 -2.63 -18.10 1.97
CA PRO A 102 -1.53 -17.27 1.48
C PRO A 102 -1.89 -16.39 0.27
N LEU A 103 -2.94 -16.75 -0.49
CA LEU A 103 -3.39 -15.95 -1.62
C LEU A 103 -3.88 -14.55 -1.21
N LEU A 104 -4.44 -14.37 0.00
CA LEU A 104 -4.77 -13.04 0.51
C LEU A 104 -3.51 -12.20 0.71
N SER A 105 -2.47 -12.78 1.31
CA SER A 105 -1.18 -12.11 1.47
C SER A 105 -0.53 -11.78 0.13
N ALA A 106 -0.60 -12.69 -0.85
CA ALA A 106 -0.11 -12.45 -2.20
C ALA A 106 -0.86 -11.31 -2.88
N LEU A 107 -2.20 -11.30 -2.82
CA LEU A 107 -3.02 -10.24 -3.39
C LEU A 107 -2.74 -8.88 -2.73
N THR A 108 -2.64 -8.82 -1.40
CA THR A 108 -2.22 -7.58 -0.72
C THR A 108 -0.85 -7.12 -1.20
N GLY A 109 0.12 -8.03 -1.32
CA GLY A 109 1.45 -7.72 -1.87
C GLY A 109 1.41 -7.17 -3.30
N LEU A 110 0.59 -7.77 -4.16
CA LEU A 110 0.36 -7.28 -5.52
C LEU A 110 -0.30 -5.89 -5.54
N CYS A 111 -1.26 -5.62 -4.65
CA CYS A 111 -1.86 -4.29 -4.51
C CYS A 111 -0.85 -3.23 -4.03
N PHE A 112 0.08 -3.59 -3.15
CA PHE A 112 1.19 -2.70 -2.75
C PHE A 112 2.11 -2.39 -3.94
N ILE A 113 2.46 -3.39 -4.75
CA ILE A 113 3.27 -3.18 -5.96
C ILE A 113 2.50 -2.32 -6.96
N TYR A 114 1.22 -2.61 -7.17
CA TYR A 114 0.35 -1.82 -8.05
C TYR A 114 0.25 -0.36 -7.59
N LEU A 115 0.05 -0.10 -6.29
CA LEU A 115 0.08 1.25 -5.73
C LEU A 115 1.44 1.93 -5.94
N SER A 116 2.55 1.20 -5.74
CA SER A 116 3.89 1.74 -5.99
C SER A 116 4.01 2.30 -7.41
N PHE A 117 3.68 1.49 -8.42
CA PHE A 117 3.75 1.91 -9.81
C PHE A 117 2.69 2.95 -10.19
N GLY A 118 1.46 2.81 -9.68
CA GLY A 118 0.36 3.73 -9.95
C GLY A 118 0.63 5.13 -9.42
N SER A 119 1.08 5.22 -8.17
CA SER A 119 1.43 6.49 -7.53
C SER A 119 2.71 7.08 -8.11
N ALA A 120 3.74 6.26 -8.38
CA ALA A 120 4.93 6.71 -9.08
C ALA A 120 4.59 7.25 -10.48
N PHE A 121 3.71 6.57 -11.23
CA PHE A 121 3.24 7.04 -12.53
C PHE A 121 2.47 8.37 -12.42
N PHE A 122 1.64 8.53 -11.40
CA PHE A 122 0.97 9.80 -11.15
C PHE A 122 1.96 10.93 -10.85
N HIS A 123 2.93 10.75 -9.95
CA HIS A 123 3.90 11.79 -9.62
C HIS A 123 4.91 12.06 -10.74
N ALA A 124 5.20 11.06 -11.56
CA ALA A 124 6.04 11.20 -12.73
C ALA A 124 5.35 12.02 -13.82
N SER A 125 4.09 11.71 -14.12
CA SER A 125 3.36 12.28 -15.27
C SER A 125 2.45 13.46 -14.92
N LEU A 126 1.94 13.53 -13.70
CA LEU A 126 0.93 14.47 -13.21
C LEU A 126 -0.41 14.43 -13.98
N THR A 127 -0.70 13.29 -14.62
CA THR A 127 -1.85 13.11 -15.51
C THR A 127 -3.10 12.59 -14.80
N TYR A 128 -4.27 12.84 -15.39
CA TYR A 128 -5.58 12.38 -14.91
C TYR A 128 -5.62 10.86 -14.77
N ILE A 129 -5.16 10.13 -15.80
CA ILE A 129 -5.11 8.67 -15.76
C ILE A 129 -4.16 8.18 -14.67
N GLY A 130 -2.99 8.81 -14.52
CA GLY A 130 -2.08 8.53 -13.41
C GLY A 130 -2.77 8.66 -12.07
N GLN A 131 -3.48 9.77 -11.84
CA GLN A 131 -4.23 9.99 -10.60
C GLN A 131 -5.30 8.91 -10.35
N ARG A 132 -5.97 8.41 -11.41
CA ARG A 132 -6.96 7.34 -11.26
C ARG A 132 -6.30 6.03 -10.83
N VAL A 133 -5.17 5.69 -11.45
CA VAL A 133 -4.42 4.46 -11.14
C VAL A 133 -3.83 4.51 -9.73
N ASP A 134 -3.25 5.64 -9.31
CA ASP A 134 -2.77 5.90 -7.94
C ASP A 134 -3.87 5.66 -6.90
N MET A 135 -5.01 6.33 -7.06
CA MET A 135 -6.14 6.18 -6.13
C MET A 135 -6.71 4.76 -6.14
N ASN A 136 -6.81 4.10 -7.30
CA ASN A 136 -7.26 2.71 -7.38
C ASN A 136 -6.29 1.75 -6.67
N GLY A 137 -4.97 1.98 -6.77
CA GLY A 137 -3.97 1.26 -5.99
C GLY A 137 -4.17 1.43 -4.48
N THR A 138 -4.43 2.66 -4.03
CA THR A 138 -4.70 2.99 -2.62
C THR A 138 -5.94 2.24 -2.11
N TYR A 139 -7.01 2.25 -2.90
CA TYR A 139 -8.21 1.49 -2.57
C TYR A 139 -7.98 -0.02 -2.61
N GLY A 140 -7.19 -0.53 -3.56
CA GLY A 140 -6.85 -1.96 -3.63
C GLY A 140 -6.16 -2.46 -2.36
N VAL A 141 -5.17 -1.73 -1.85
CA VAL A 141 -4.53 -2.06 -0.57
C VAL A 141 -5.57 -2.07 0.56
N SER A 142 -6.40 -1.04 0.65
CA SER A 142 -7.41 -0.92 1.71
C SER A 142 -8.49 -2.02 1.62
N ILE A 143 -8.97 -2.36 0.42
CA ILE A 143 -9.93 -3.44 0.17
C ILE A 143 -9.36 -4.78 0.62
N THR A 144 -8.11 -5.09 0.27
CA THR A 144 -7.51 -6.37 0.66
C THR A 144 -7.30 -6.46 2.18
N LEU A 145 -6.90 -5.38 2.85
CA LEU A 145 -6.76 -5.34 4.30
C LEU A 145 -8.11 -5.44 5.02
N LEU A 146 -9.14 -4.75 4.54
CA LEU A 146 -10.52 -4.90 5.05
C LEU A 146 -11.02 -6.32 4.85
N SER A 147 -10.75 -6.92 3.69
CA SER A 147 -11.10 -8.31 3.42
C SER A 147 -10.40 -9.27 4.39
N ILE A 148 -9.14 -9.03 4.74
CA ILE A 148 -8.44 -9.80 5.77
C ILE A 148 -9.14 -9.62 7.12
N GLY A 149 -9.48 -8.38 7.50
CA GLY A 149 -10.22 -8.10 8.73
C GLY A 149 -11.55 -8.86 8.80
N ILE A 150 -12.35 -8.82 7.72
CA ILE A 150 -13.61 -9.58 7.60
C ILE A 150 -13.36 -11.08 7.74
N TYR A 151 -12.40 -11.61 6.99
CA TYR A 151 -12.05 -13.03 7.05
C TYR A 151 -11.65 -13.47 8.47
N GLN A 152 -10.99 -12.61 9.23
CA GLN A 152 -10.57 -12.87 10.60
C GLN A 152 -11.70 -12.72 11.62
N ILE A 153 -12.64 -11.79 11.41
CA ILE A 153 -13.82 -11.63 12.27
C ILE A 153 -14.68 -12.89 12.24
N PHE A 154 -14.92 -13.44 11.04
CA PHE A 154 -15.68 -14.68 10.84
C PHE A 154 -14.83 -15.95 11.07
N HIS A 155 -14.04 -15.96 12.15
CA HIS A 155 -13.07 -17.01 12.45
C HIS A 155 -13.65 -18.42 12.63
N LYS A 156 -14.95 -18.54 12.94
CA LYS A 156 -15.63 -19.83 13.07
C LYS A 156 -15.96 -20.47 11.73
N ILE A 157 -15.90 -19.71 10.64
CA ILE A 157 -16.16 -20.20 9.28
C ILE A 157 -14.85 -20.71 8.69
N HIS A 158 -14.83 -21.97 8.27
CA HIS A 158 -13.74 -22.58 7.53
C HIS A 158 -14.07 -22.60 6.04
N LEU A 159 -13.28 -21.89 5.24
CA LEU A 159 -13.47 -21.84 3.80
C LEU A 159 -12.80 -23.05 3.14
N SER A 160 -13.52 -23.71 2.22
CA SER A 160 -12.94 -24.66 1.29
C SER A 160 -11.97 -23.94 0.33
N ASP A 161 -11.07 -24.69 -0.31
CA ASP A 161 -10.12 -24.07 -1.25
C ASP A 161 -10.84 -23.44 -2.45
N THR A 162 -11.94 -24.04 -2.94
CA THR A 162 -12.79 -23.42 -3.97
C THR A 162 -13.35 -22.08 -3.50
N ALA A 163 -13.85 -21.99 -2.27
CA ALA A 163 -14.36 -20.74 -1.71
C ALA A 163 -13.25 -19.69 -1.55
N LYS A 164 -12.02 -20.10 -1.21
CA LYS A 164 -10.85 -19.21 -1.18
C LYS A 164 -10.53 -18.65 -2.58
N TYR A 165 -10.53 -19.48 -3.62
CA TYR A 165 -10.30 -18.99 -4.99
C TYR A 165 -11.41 -18.04 -5.46
N ILE A 166 -12.68 -18.38 -5.20
CA ILE A 166 -13.82 -17.49 -5.51
C ILE A 166 -13.68 -16.16 -4.77
N TRP A 167 -13.29 -16.20 -3.49
CA TRP A 167 -13.06 -15.00 -2.69
C TRP A 167 -12.00 -14.09 -3.34
N ILE A 168 -10.85 -14.65 -3.72
CA ILE A 168 -9.78 -13.90 -4.39
C ILE A 168 -10.24 -13.35 -5.74
N GLY A 169 -10.93 -14.17 -6.56
CA GLY A 169 -11.48 -13.73 -7.85
C GLY A 169 -12.45 -12.56 -7.69
N SER A 170 -13.36 -12.65 -6.72
CA SER A 170 -14.31 -11.58 -6.38
C SER A 170 -13.59 -10.31 -5.92
N LEU A 171 -12.54 -10.41 -5.11
CA LEU A 171 -11.74 -9.25 -4.73
C LEU A 171 -11.06 -8.58 -5.92
N VAL A 172 -10.46 -9.36 -6.83
CA VAL A 172 -9.82 -8.82 -8.04
C VAL A 172 -10.85 -8.09 -8.91
N VAL A 173 -12.00 -8.71 -9.18
CA VAL A 173 -13.10 -8.07 -9.92
C VAL A 173 -13.57 -6.82 -9.21
N PHE A 174 -13.72 -6.85 -7.88
CA PHE A 174 -14.15 -5.70 -7.11
C PHE A 174 -13.14 -4.54 -7.17
N ILE A 175 -11.84 -4.82 -7.06
CA ILE A 175 -10.77 -3.81 -7.18
C ILE A 175 -10.78 -3.15 -8.57
N ILE A 176 -10.96 -3.95 -9.63
CA ILE A 176 -11.07 -3.44 -11.00
C ILE A 176 -12.32 -2.56 -11.14
N ALA A 177 -13.48 -3.03 -10.67
CA ALA A 177 -14.72 -2.26 -10.69
C ALA A 177 -14.60 -0.96 -9.86
N PHE A 178 -13.81 -0.99 -8.79
CA PHE A 178 -13.57 0.16 -7.92
C PHE A 178 -12.93 1.34 -8.64
N PHE A 179 -12.26 1.10 -9.78
CA PHE A 179 -11.76 2.17 -10.65
C PHE A 179 -12.87 3.15 -11.08
N LYS A 180 -14.09 2.63 -11.33
CA LYS A 180 -15.26 3.45 -11.66
C LYS A 180 -16.07 3.84 -10.42
N ILE A 181 -16.27 2.91 -9.48
CA ILE A 181 -17.11 3.15 -8.29
C ILE A 181 -16.54 4.28 -7.44
N ALA A 182 -15.21 4.37 -7.30
CA ALA A 182 -14.56 5.41 -6.52
C ALA A 182 -14.79 6.83 -7.06
N LEU A 183 -15.30 7.00 -8.29
CA LEU A 183 -15.66 8.31 -8.83
C LEU A 183 -16.98 8.85 -8.26
N LEU A 184 -17.80 8.00 -7.65
CA LEU A 184 -19.11 8.36 -7.11
C LEU A 184 -19.02 9.06 -5.75
N ILE A 185 -17.90 8.89 -5.04
CA ILE A 185 -17.70 9.38 -3.67
C ILE A 185 -16.36 10.09 -3.62
N SER A 186 -16.32 11.28 -3.00
CA SER A 186 -15.06 12.00 -2.80
C SER A 186 -14.04 11.14 -2.05
N SER A 187 -12.79 11.15 -2.51
CA SER A 187 -11.68 10.47 -1.84
C SER A 187 -11.45 10.97 -0.42
N SER A 188 -11.79 12.23 -0.14
CA SER A 188 -11.74 12.83 1.20
C SER A 188 -12.73 12.22 2.20
N ILE A 189 -13.73 11.49 1.73
CA ILE A 189 -14.71 10.78 2.58
C ILE A 189 -14.41 9.28 2.54
N LEU A 190 -14.24 8.73 1.34
CA LEU A 190 -14.12 7.30 1.14
C LEU A 190 -12.87 6.71 1.80
N LEU A 191 -11.71 7.33 1.63
CA LEU A 191 -10.46 6.80 2.20
C LEU A 191 -10.45 6.86 3.74
N PRO A 192 -10.83 7.99 4.40
CA PRO A 192 -10.97 8.00 5.86
C PRO A 192 -11.98 6.98 6.39
N ALA A 193 -13.11 6.77 5.70
CA ALA A 193 -14.07 5.74 6.08
C ALA A 193 -13.46 4.34 6.05
N MET A 194 -12.70 4.00 5.00
CA MET A 194 -12.01 2.70 4.91
C MET A 194 -10.94 2.52 5.99
N ILE A 195 -10.16 3.57 6.30
CA ILE A 195 -9.16 3.55 7.39
C ILE A 195 -9.85 3.34 8.74
N LEU A 196 -10.97 4.03 8.98
CA LEU A 196 -11.75 3.87 10.21
C LEU A 196 -12.32 2.45 10.31
N SER A 197 -12.91 1.93 9.23
CA SER A 197 -13.41 0.55 9.18
C SER A 197 -12.31 -0.47 9.48
N LEU A 198 -11.11 -0.31 8.90
CA LEU A 198 -9.98 -1.19 9.17
C LEU A 198 -9.53 -1.11 10.63
N THR A 199 -9.51 0.10 11.19
CA THR A 199 -9.18 0.33 12.61
C THR A 199 -10.18 -0.38 13.53
N ILE A 200 -11.48 -0.27 13.22
CA ILE A 200 -12.54 -0.98 13.96
C ILE A 200 -12.33 -2.50 13.86
N MET A 201 -12.02 -3.02 12.67
CA MET A 201 -11.74 -4.46 12.50
C MET A 201 -10.51 -4.92 13.30
N ASN A 202 -9.44 -4.11 13.35
CA ASN A 202 -8.27 -4.39 14.19
C ASN A 202 -8.66 -4.46 15.67
N VAL A 203 -9.49 -3.52 16.15
CA VAL A 203 -9.98 -3.51 17.54
C VAL A 203 -10.83 -4.75 17.84
N ILE A 204 -11.81 -5.07 16.99
CA ILE A 204 -12.66 -6.26 17.15
C ILE A 204 -11.78 -7.51 17.20
N ASN A 205 -10.84 -7.66 16.26
CA ASN A 205 -9.99 -8.83 16.20
C ASN A 205 -9.02 -8.93 17.38
N TYR A 206 -8.54 -7.80 17.90
CA TYR A 206 -7.74 -7.80 19.12
C TYR A 206 -8.52 -8.37 20.31
N PHE A 207 -9.79 -8.02 20.47
CA PHE A 207 -10.62 -8.60 21.53
C PHE A 207 -10.95 -10.08 21.29
N GLN A 208 -11.19 -10.48 20.04
CA GLN A 208 -11.41 -11.89 19.69
C GLN A 208 -10.19 -12.77 20.00
N PHE A 209 -8.97 -12.26 19.78
CA PHE A 209 -7.73 -13.02 19.84
C PHE A 209 -6.68 -12.38 20.75
N ARG A 210 -7.09 -11.85 21.91
CA ARG A 210 -6.27 -10.99 22.77
C ARG A 210 -4.92 -11.59 23.17
N LYS A 211 -4.89 -12.92 23.39
CA LYS A 211 -3.69 -13.68 23.75
C LYS A 211 -2.72 -13.84 22.57
N GLU A 212 -3.24 -13.89 21.35
CA GLU A 212 -2.45 -14.11 20.13
C GLU A 212 -2.05 -12.81 19.44
N ARG A 213 -2.81 -11.71 19.59
CA ARG A 213 -2.63 -10.48 18.81
C ARG A 213 -1.77 -9.43 19.50
N SER A 214 -0.81 -8.87 18.77
CA SER A 214 0.04 -7.77 19.23
C SER A 214 -0.71 -6.43 19.25
N ILE A 215 -1.06 -5.92 20.43
CA ILE A 215 -1.65 -4.58 20.56
C ILE A 215 -0.71 -3.50 20.03
N LEU A 216 0.61 -3.71 20.17
CA LEU A 216 1.61 -2.77 19.68
C LEU A 216 1.51 -2.59 18.16
N LEU A 217 1.28 -3.66 17.40
CA LEU A 217 1.11 -3.56 15.93
C LEU A 217 -0.16 -2.79 15.55
N ALA A 218 -1.26 -2.98 16.29
CA ALA A 218 -2.50 -2.23 16.08
C ALA A 218 -2.32 -0.74 16.40
N ILE A 219 -1.69 -0.41 17.54
CA ILE A 219 -1.37 0.98 17.93
C ILE A 219 -0.43 1.62 16.92
N LEU A 220 0.63 0.90 16.53
CA LEU A 220 1.61 1.42 15.58
C LEU A 220 0.96 1.69 14.21
N SER A 221 0.12 0.78 13.71
CA SER A 221 -0.64 1.00 12.48
C SER A 221 -1.50 2.28 12.57
N PHE A 222 -2.24 2.45 13.67
CA PHE A 222 -3.09 3.62 13.90
C PHE A 222 -2.30 4.92 14.03
N VAL A 223 -1.25 4.95 14.86
CA VAL A 223 -0.44 6.16 15.06
C VAL A 223 0.25 6.58 13.76
N LEU A 224 0.81 5.63 13.01
CA LEU A 224 1.47 5.92 11.74
C LEU A 224 0.52 6.55 10.72
N ILE A 225 -0.73 6.05 10.59
CA ILE A 225 -1.68 6.64 9.64
C ILE A 225 -2.14 8.04 10.07
N ILE A 226 -2.32 8.29 11.37
CA ILE A 226 -2.66 9.62 11.89
C ILE A 226 -1.52 10.62 11.62
N VAL A 227 -0.28 10.22 11.92
CA VAL A 227 0.91 11.04 11.65
C VAL A 227 1.04 11.29 10.15
N ALA A 228 0.82 10.28 9.31
CA ALA A 228 0.82 10.44 7.86
C ALA A 228 -0.23 11.48 7.42
N ILE A 229 -1.49 11.34 7.86
CA ILE A 229 -2.59 12.26 7.49
C ILE A 229 -2.21 13.70 7.86
N LYS A 230 -1.64 13.90 9.06
CA LYS A 230 -1.21 15.22 9.50
C LYS A 230 -0.12 15.78 8.60
N ILE A 231 0.92 14.99 8.29
CA ILE A 231 2.02 15.41 7.42
C ILE A 231 1.52 15.76 6.02
N ARG A 232 0.68 14.91 5.39
CA ARG A 232 0.09 15.21 4.09
C ARG A 232 -0.76 16.48 4.15
N THR A 233 -1.51 16.69 5.22
CA THR A 233 -2.35 17.90 5.36
C THR A 233 -1.50 19.16 5.42
N LEU A 234 -0.40 19.15 6.17
CA LEU A 234 0.55 20.27 6.23
C LEU A 234 1.20 20.52 4.85
N ASP A 235 1.57 19.46 4.14
CA ASP A 235 2.14 19.53 2.78
C ASP A 235 1.16 20.18 1.79
N VAL A 236 -0.11 19.75 1.79
CA VAL A 236 -1.16 20.32 0.94
C VAL A 236 -1.47 21.78 1.31
N GLN A 237 -1.42 22.12 2.60
CA GLN A 237 -1.59 23.49 3.10
C GLN A 237 -0.37 24.39 2.87
N LYS A 238 0.73 23.84 2.34
CA LYS A 238 2.01 24.53 2.12
C LYS A 238 2.64 25.10 3.40
N ILE A 239 2.33 24.54 4.56
CA ILE A 239 2.92 24.96 5.84
C ILE A 239 4.34 24.40 5.89
N ASP A 240 5.34 25.28 6.08
CA ASP A 240 6.78 24.94 6.06
C ASP A 240 7.22 24.25 4.76
N CYS A 241 6.62 24.65 3.64
CA CYS A 241 6.88 24.08 2.33
C CYS A 241 8.12 24.69 1.67
N ASN A 242 9.13 23.85 1.42
CA ASN A 242 10.21 24.15 0.47
C ASN A 242 10.04 23.27 -0.79
N PRO A 243 9.60 23.84 -1.93
CA PRO A 243 9.31 23.06 -3.13
C PRO A 243 10.55 22.39 -3.75
N TYR A 244 11.75 22.84 -3.39
CA TYR A 244 13.04 22.31 -3.89
C TYR A 244 13.80 21.45 -2.86
N SER A 245 13.21 21.16 -1.69
CA SER A 245 13.88 20.32 -0.70
C SER A 245 13.99 18.87 -1.16
N TRP A 246 15.06 18.22 -0.69
CA TRP A 246 15.34 16.79 -0.91
C TRP A 246 14.44 15.86 -0.09
N TYR A 247 13.57 16.42 0.76
CA TYR A 247 12.50 15.72 1.45
C TYR A 247 11.18 16.46 1.20
N GLN A 248 10.07 15.72 1.14
CA GLN A 248 8.72 16.28 0.90
C GLN A 248 7.75 15.64 1.90
N GLY A 249 6.80 16.41 2.42
CA GLY A 249 5.81 15.88 3.36
C GLY A 249 4.99 14.77 2.72
N HIS A 250 4.63 14.94 1.45
CA HIS A 250 3.90 13.91 0.71
C HIS A 250 4.73 12.64 0.46
N ALA A 251 6.05 12.74 0.29
CA ALA A 251 6.92 11.57 0.21
C ALA A 251 7.00 10.81 1.54
N LEU A 252 7.01 11.52 2.67
CA LEU A 252 6.93 10.89 3.99
C LEU A 252 5.56 10.24 4.22
N TRP A 253 4.49 10.81 3.66
CA TRP A 253 3.17 10.17 3.62
C TRP A 253 3.23 8.78 2.94
N HIS A 254 3.89 8.63 1.79
CA HIS A 254 4.05 7.32 1.13
C HIS A 254 4.74 6.30 2.03
N PHE A 255 5.82 6.69 2.71
CA PHE A 255 6.53 5.79 3.61
C PHE A 255 5.65 5.36 4.80
N LEU A 256 5.04 6.33 5.49
CA LEU A 256 4.26 6.08 6.70
C LEU A 256 2.99 5.28 6.43
N THR A 257 2.30 5.53 5.32
CA THR A 257 1.10 4.77 4.93
C THR A 257 1.45 3.35 4.49
N ALA A 258 2.56 3.13 3.80
CA ALA A 258 3.06 1.80 3.47
C ALA A 258 3.38 1.00 4.74
N LEU A 259 4.11 1.62 5.68
CA LEU A 259 4.45 1.00 6.96
C LEU A 259 3.22 0.75 7.83
N SER A 260 2.30 1.71 7.93
CA SER A 260 1.03 1.56 8.66
C SER A 260 0.21 0.38 8.14
N SER A 261 0.09 0.28 6.81
CA SER A 261 -0.64 -0.79 6.12
C SER A 261 0.03 -2.14 6.34
N PHE A 262 1.37 -2.20 6.30
CA PHE A 262 2.12 -3.40 6.65
C PHE A 262 1.94 -3.78 8.12
N CYS A 263 1.94 -2.82 9.05
CA CYS A 263 1.65 -3.08 10.47
C CYS A 263 0.25 -3.66 10.67
N SER A 264 -0.75 -3.17 9.93
CA SER A 264 -2.11 -3.76 9.97
C SER A 264 -2.13 -5.18 9.42
N TYR A 265 -1.44 -5.44 8.30
CA TYR A 265 -1.28 -6.81 7.80
C TYR A 265 -0.58 -7.71 8.84
N ALA A 266 0.53 -7.22 9.39
CA ALA A 266 1.35 -7.94 10.37
C ALA A 266 0.56 -8.27 11.63
N PHE A 267 -0.33 -7.38 12.07
CA PHE A 267 -1.26 -7.63 13.17
C PHE A 267 -2.13 -8.88 12.93
N PHE A 268 -2.64 -9.08 11.71
CA PHE A 268 -3.42 -10.27 11.36
C PHE A 268 -2.56 -11.50 11.05
N ARG A 269 -1.34 -11.31 10.56
CA ARG A 269 -0.48 -12.39 10.09
C ARG A 269 0.41 -12.99 11.18
N PHE A 270 0.91 -12.19 12.12
CA PHE A 270 1.88 -12.65 13.11
C PHE A 270 1.25 -12.72 14.50
N ASN A 271 1.43 -13.86 15.15
CA ASN A 271 1.02 -14.03 16.54
C ASN A 271 2.11 -13.46 17.46
N LYS A 272 1.70 -13.00 18.65
CA LYS A 272 2.60 -12.72 19.77
C LYS A 272 3.42 -13.98 20.04
N SER A 273 4.73 -13.82 20.04
CA SER A 273 5.67 -14.87 20.43
C SER A 273 5.84 -14.91 21.94
#